data_AF-A0A4Q4VFX6-F1
#
_entry.id   AF-A0A4Q4VFX6-F1
#
_cell.length_a   1.000
_cell.length_b   1.000
_cell.length_c   1.000
_cell.angle_alpha   90.00
_cell.angle_beta   90.00
_cell.angle_gamma   90.00
#
_symmetry.space_group_name_H-M   'P 1'
#
loop_
_entity.id
_entity.type
_entity.pdbx_description
1 polymer ?
#
loop_
_entity_poly.entity_id
_entity_poly.type
_entity_poly.pdbx_seq_one_letter_code
_entity_poly.pdbx_strand_id
1 'polypeptide(L)'
;MPPPPAPPPPPAIKQAPAPPPGPKPPNVTGTGPAGAFLVELLIYNGAPFKDHWAYWVRSHNNPDIGVLIHATGDVKNGFKFEVKRSHDFQATGNRPTKRIPLQWVDARHFSEKAMFNGGKRKVDYIPVCGFEASVHKIKAPGKTLNAVDDSVST
;
A
#
# COMPACT_ATOMS: atom_id res chain seq x y z
N MET A 1 61.53 -10.20 27.80
CA MET A 1 60.78 -9.48 26.75
C MET A 1 59.61 -8.76 27.41
N PRO A 2 59.40 -7.45 27.15
CA PRO A 2 58.19 -6.77 27.60
C PRO A 2 56.96 -7.32 26.85
N PRO A 3 55.77 -7.35 27.48
CA PRO A 3 54.55 -7.79 26.84
C PRO A 3 54.14 -6.82 25.70
N PRO A 4 53.48 -7.32 24.64
CA PRO A 4 53.03 -6.48 23.55
C PRO A 4 51.98 -5.46 24.03
N PRO A 5 51.95 -4.25 23.45
CA PRO A 5 50.98 -3.24 23.81
C PRO A 5 49.55 -3.72 23.53
N ALA A 6 48.62 -3.30 24.39
CA ALA A 6 47.21 -3.64 24.23
C ALA A 6 46.66 -3.07 22.90
N PRO A 7 45.76 -3.81 22.22
CA PRO A 7 45.14 -3.32 21.00
C PRO A 7 44.30 -2.06 21.28
N PRO A 8 44.20 -1.14 20.30
CA PRO A 8 43.40 0.06 20.45
C PRO A 8 41.92 -0.29 20.66
N PRO A 9 41.18 0.52 21.45
CA PRO A 9 39.76 0.30 21.66
C PRO A 9 38.99 0.39 20.34
N PRO A 10 37.95 -0.43 20.15
CA PRO A 10 37.12 -0.35 18.95
C PRO A 10 36.49 1.04 18.81
N PRO A 11 36.30 1.54 17.56
CA PRO A 11 35.67 2.83 17.33
C PRO A 11 34.30 2.88 18.01
N ALA A 12 34.04 3.96 18.75
CA ALA A 12 32.73 4.18 19.34
C ALA A 12 31.67 4.22 18.22
N ILE A 13 30.77 3.24 18.21
CA ILE A 13 29.62 3.23 17.30
C ILE A 13 28.73 4.39 17.73
N LYS A 14 28.77 5.49 16.98
CA LYS A 14 27.78 6.56 17.14
C LYS A 14 26.43 5.97 16.78
N GLN A 15 25.58 5.74 17.78
CA GLN A 15 24.20 5.33 17.53
C GLN A 15 23.55 6.39 16.65
N ALA A 16 23.01 5.95 15.51
CA ALA A 16 22.24 6.83 14.65
C ALA A 16 21.07 7.40 15.47
N PRO A 17 20.74 8.70 15.32
CA PRO A 17 19.56 9.28 15.96
C PRO A 17 18.32 8.43 15.65
N ALA A 18 17.47 8.24 16.66
CA ALA A 18 16.20 7.55 16.44
C ALA A 18 15.40 8.29 15.36
N PRO A 19 14.81 7.58 14.39
CA PRO A 19 13.99 8.22 13.37
C PRO A 19 12.82 8.96 14.03
N PRO A 20 12.40 10.10 13.45
CA PRO A 20 11.28 10.87 13.99
C PRO A 20 10.01 10.00 14.05
N PRO A 21 9.10 10.27 15.00
CA PRO A 21 7.84 9.55 15.11
C PRO A 21 7.06 9.63 13.79
N GLY A 22 6.49 8.50 13.37
CA GLY A 22 5.62 8.46 12.21
C GLY A 22 4.35 9.31 12.39
N PRO A 23 3.66 9.66 11.30
CA PRO A 23 2.41 10.42 11.37
C PRO A 23 1.35 9.64 12.16
N LYS A 24 0.58 10.35 13.00
CA LYS A 24 -0.56 9.78 13.71
C LYS A 24 -1.72 9.53 12.72
N PRO A 25 -2.42 8.38 12.81
CA PRO A 25 -3.62 8.14 12.03
C PRO A 25 -4.68 9.24 12.20
N PRO A 26 -5.43 9.59 11.14
CA PRO A 26 -6.56 10.50 11.25
C PRO A 26 -7.63 9.98 12.21
N ASN A 27 -8.30 10.89 12.91
CA ASN A 27 -9.48 10.55 13.70
C ASN A 27 -10.73 10.67 12.82
N VAL A 28 -11.26 9.54 12.35
CA VAL A 28 -12.43 9.48 11.46
C VAL A 28 -13.60 8.86 12.22
N THR A 29 -14.76 9.50 12.14
CA THR A 29 -15.99 9.00 12.76
C THR A 29 -16.42 7.68 12.13
N GLY A 30 -17.01 6.77 12.93
CA GLY A 30 -17.52 5.48 12.44
C GLY A 30 -18.68 5.60 11.47
N THR A 31 -19.37 6.75 11.47
CA THR A 31 -20.49 7.06 10.57
C THR A 31 -20.15 8.31 9.76
N GLY A 32 -20.45 8.27 8.47
CA GLY A 32 -20.27 9.38 7.54
C GLY A 32 -21.59 9.96 7.03
N PRO A 33 -21.51 10.99 6.18
CA PRO A 33 -22.67 11.51 5.46
C PRO A 33 -23.39 10.41 4.67
N ALA A 34 -24.70 10.59 4.45
CA ALA A 34 -25.50 9.63 3.69
C ALA A 34 -24.91 9.38 2.28
N GLY A 35 -24.75 8.11 1.93
CA GLY A 35 -24.18 7.67 0.64
C GLY A 35 -22.66 7.83 0.49
N ALA A 36 -21.99 8.53 1.40
CA ALA A 36 -20.53 8.68 1.35
C ALA A 36 -19.84 7.33 1.53
N PHE A 37 -18.66 7.17 0.91
CA PHE A 37 -17.84 5.97 1.06
C PHE A 37 -16.68 6.25 2.02
N LEU A 38 -16.41 5.30 2.91
CA LEU A 38 -15.22 5.35 3.74
C LEU A 38 -14.02 4.86 2.93
N VAL A 39 -13.03 5.74 2.79
CA VAL A 39 -11.72 5.39 2.24
C VAL A 39 -10.81 5.01 3.41
N GLU A 40 -10.17 3.85 3.30
CA GLU A 40 -9.22 3.33 4.28
C GLU A 40 -7.86 3.09 3.62
N LEU A 41 -6.81 3.13 4.43
CA LEU A 41 -5.49 2.59 4.10
C LEU A 41 -5.39 1.18 4.66
N LEU A 42 -5.11 0.23 3.78
CA LEU A 42 -4.75 -1.14 4.15
C LEU A 42 -3.24 -1.25 4.22
N ILE A 43 -2.76 -1.90 5.28
CA ILE A 43 -1.35 -2.25 5.43
C ILE A 43 -1.28 -3.78 5.52
N TYR A 44 -0.45 -4.37 4.68
CA TYR A 44 -0.09 -5.78 4.71
C TYR A 44 1.36 -5.89 5.17
N ASN A 45 1.60 -6.75 6.16
CA ASN A 45 2.96 -6.98 6.65
C ASN A 45 3.82 -7.57 5.52
N GLY A 46 4.83 -6.83 5.11
CA GLY A 46 5.71 -7.22 4.01
C GLY A 46 6.95 -7.99 4.42
N ALA A 47 7.18 -8.20 5.72
CA ALA A 47 8.42 -8.76 6.23
C ALA A 47 8.82 -10.07 5.49
N PRO A 48 10.08 -10.18 5.02
CA PRO A 48 11.24 -9.32 5.31
C PRO A 48 11.36 -8.03 4.45
N PHE A 49 10.43 -7.78 3.55
CA PHE A 49 10.39 -6.59 2.69
C PHE A 49 9.61 -5.44 3.33
N LYS A 50 9.47 -4.33 2.59
CA LYS A 50 8.59 -3.23 2.98
C LYS A 50 7.14 -3.67 2.94
N ASP A 51 6.34 -3.11 3.84
CA ASP A 51 4.90 -3.32 3.86
C ASP A 51 4.27 -2.97 2.52
N HIS A 52 3.24 -3.74 2.16
CA HIS A 52 2.43 -3.47 0.99
C HIS A 52 1.19 -2.68 1.40
N TRP A 53 0.90 -1.60 0.67
CA TRP A 53 -0.19 -0.69 1.00
C TRP A 53 -1.22 -0.63 -0.12
N ALA A 54 -2.48 -0.43 0.26
CA ALA A 54 -3.57 -0.25 -0.69
C ALA A 54 -4.59 0.75 -0.16
N TYR A 55 -5.23 1.49 -1.07
CA TYR A 55 -6.49 2.14 -0.75
C TYR A 55 -7.62 1.13 -0.77
N TRP A 56 -8.57 1.31 0.13
CA TRP A 56 -9.76 0.50 0.23
C TRP A 56 -11.00 1.39 0.26
N VAL A 57 -11.89 1.16 -0.70
CA VAL A 57 -13.22 1.76 -0.71
C VAL A 57 -14.18 0.69 -0.21
N ARG A 58 -14.67 0.88 1.02
CA ARG A 58 -15.52 -0.06 1.73
C ARG A 58 -16.94 -0.07 1.16
N SER A 59 -17.54 -1.25 0.95
CA SER A 59 -18.98 -1.35 0.69
C SER A 59 -19.80 -0.90 1.89
N HIS A 60 -20.96 -0.26 1.66
CA HIS A 60 -21.87 0.12 2.74
C HIS A 60 -22.45 -1.08 3.50
N ASN A 61 -22.66 -2.21 2.81
CA ASN A 61 -23.38 -3.36 3.36
C ASN A 61 -22.47 -4.34 4.11
N ASN A 62 -21.20 -4.45 3.69
CA ASN A 62 -20.25 -5.37 4.29
C ASN A 62 -18.84 -4.74 4.32
N PRO A 63 -18.25 -4.49 5.50
CA PRO A 63 -16.95 -3.85 5.61
C PRO A 63 -15.78 -4.69 5.08
N ASP A 64 -15.98 -6.00 4.86
CA ASP A 64 -14.98 -6.93 4.32
C ASP A 64 -15.07 -7.08 2.79
N ILE A 65 -16.08 -6.47 2.16
CA ILE A 65 -16.23 -6.38 0.71
C ILE A 65 -15.98 -4.94 0.26
N GLY A 66 -15.20 -4.76 -0.80
CA GLY A 66 -14.78 -3.43 -1.23
C GLY A 66 -14.01 -3.41 -2.53
N VAL A 67 -13.44 -2.25 -2.81
CA VAL A 67 -12.53 -2.03 -3.92
C VAL A 67 -11.14 -1.74 -3.39
N LEU A 68 -10.20 -2.60 -3.77
CA LEU A 68 -8.79 -2.49 -3.39
C LEU A 68 -8.02 -1.86 -4.55
N ILE A 69 -7.38 -0.73 -4.31
CA ILE A 69 -6.59 0.01 -5.31
C ILE A 69 -5.15 0.06 -4.83
N HIS A 70 -4.21 -0.44 -5.62
CA HIS A 70 -2.80 -0.46 -5.23
C HIS A 70 -1.85 -0.49 -6.42
N ALA A 71 -0.56 -0.34 -6.14
CA ALA A 71 0.51 -0.63 -7.09
C ALA A 71 1.05 -2.04 -6.83
N THR A 72 1.01 -2.92 -7.82
CA THR A 72 1.48 -4.31 -7.71
C THR A 72 2.63 -4.56 -8.67
N GLY A 73 3.58 -5.41 -8.29
CA GLY A 73 4.78 -5.69 -9.08
C GLY A 73 5.99 -5.95 -8.19
N ASP A 74 7.17 -5.80 -8.77
CA ASP A 74 8.44 -6.07 -8.11
C ASP A 74 9.56 -5.19 -8.67
N VAL A 75 10.68 -5.12 -7.95
CA VAL A 75 11.81 -4.24 -8.31
C VAL A 75 12.45 -4.58 -9.66
N LYS A 76 12.30 -5.81 -10.16
CA LYS A 76 12.87 -6.30 -11.42
C LYS A 76 11.97 -5.94 -12.61
N ASN A 77 10.65 -6.06 -12.46
CA ASN A 77 9.68 -5.81 -13.53
C ASN A 77 9.04 -4.41 -13.47
N GLY A 78 9.21 -3.70 -12.34
CA GLY A 78 8.48 -2.48 -12.04
C GLY A 78 7.08 -2.77 -11.45
N PHE A 79 6.35 -1.70 -11.17
CA PHE A 79 5.01 -1.77 -10.58
C PHE A 79 3.96 -1.23 -11.56
N LYS A 80 2.74 -1.72 -11.43
CA LYS A 80 1.56 -1.27 -12.17
C LYS A 80 0.41 -0.96 -11.24
N PHE A 81 -0.39 0.03 -11.61
CA PHE A 81 -1.66 0.33 -10.94
C PHE A 81 -2.63 -0.84 -11.16
N GLU A 82 -3.29 -1.32 -10.12
CA GLU A 82 -4.28 -2.40 -10.19
C GLU A 82 -5.46 -2.09 -9.27
N VAL A 83 -6.68 -2.39 -9.75
CA VAL A 83 -7.93 -2.24 -9.01
C VAL A 83 -8.65 -3.58 -8.93
N LYS A 84 -8.83 -4.11 -7.72
CA LYS A 84 -9.61 -5.32 -7.47
C LYS A 84 -11.03 -4.92 -7.09
N ARG A 85 -11.95 -5.12 -8.02
CA ARG A 85 -13.39 -4.88 -7.91
C ARG A 85 -14.03 -5.98 -7.07
N SER A 86 -14.98 -5.64 -6.19
CA SER A 86 -15.69 -6.59 -5.32
C SER A 86 -14.74 -7.60 -4.67
N HIS A 87 -13.65 -7.09 -4.12
CA HIS A 87 -12.70 -7.90 -3.38
C HIS A 87 -13.34 -8.28 -2.04
N ASP A 88 -13.24 -9.54 -1.68
CA ASP A 88 -13.75 -10.08 -0.42
C ASP A 88 -12.59 -10.69 0.37
N PHE A 89 -12.33 -10.15 1.55
CA PHE A 89 -11.28 -10.64 2.45
C PHE A 89 -11.55 -12.02 3.03
N GLN A 90 -12.82 -12.43 3.12
CA GLN A 90 -13.22 -13.75 3.59
C GLN A 90 -12.91 -14.80 2.50
N ALA A 91 -13.33 -14.53 1.26
CA ALA A 91 -13.14 -15.46 0.15
C ALA A 91 -11.67 -15.58 -0.31
N THR A 92 -10.86 -14.53 -0.16
CA THR A 92 -9.48 -14.53 -0.68
C THR A 92 -8.42 -14.89 0.36
N GLY A 93 -8.75 -14.86 1.65
CA GLY A 93 -7.79 -15.06 2.75
C GLY A 93 -6.72 -13.97 2.88
N ASN A 94 -6.59 -13.07 1.91
CA ASN A 94 -5.59 -12.00 1.87
C ASN A 94 -6.03 -10.80 2.70
N ARG A 95 -6.01 -10.96 4.03
CA ARG A 95 -6.43 -9.92 4.98
C ARG A 95 -5.29 -8.95 5.30
N PRO A 96 -5.58 -7.64 5.36
CA PRO A 96 -4.59 -6.66 5.81
C PRO A 96 -4.30 -6.86 7.30
N THR A 97 -3.06 -6.58 7.71
CA THR A 97 -2.66 -6.61 9.12
C THR A 97 -3.16 -5.37 9.87
N LYS A 98 -3.32 -4.24 9.18
CA LYS A 98 -3.94 -3.02 9.74
C LYS A 98 -4.88 -2.36 8.74
N ARG A 99 -5.96 -1.77 9.26
CA ARG A 99 -6.90 -0.92 8.53
C ARG A 99 -6.95 0.44 9.21
N ILE A 100 -6.63 1.50 8.47
CA ILE A 100 -6.65 2.86 8.98
C ILE A 100 -7.70 3.66 8.22
N PRO A 101 -8.81 4.07 8.86
CA PRO A 101 -9.75 5.01 8.26
C PRO A 101 -9.05 6.31 7.88
N LEU A 102 -9.22 6.76 6.63
CA LEU A 102 -8.65 8.01 6.14
C LEU A 102 -9.68 9.13 6.15
N GLN A 103 -10.80 8.94 5.44
CA GLN A 103 -11.88 9.92 5.38
C GLN A 103 -13.16 9.36 4.75
N TRP A 104 -14.29 9.94 5.09
CA TRP A 104 -15.52 9.82 4.31
C TRP A 104 -15.46 10.72 3.08
N VAL A 105 -15.71 10.16 1.90
CA VAL A 105 -15.71 10.88 0.64
C VAL A 105 -17.11 10.82 0.04
N ASP A 106 -17.59 11.99 -0.42
CA ASP A 106 -18.94 12.15 -0.96
C ASP A 106 -19.23 11.19 -2.12
N ALA A 107 -20.46 10.67 -2.15
CA ALA A 107 -20.94 9.70 -3.14
C ALA A 107 -20.71 10.15 -4.59
N ARG A 108 -20.75 11.47 -4.86
CA ARG A 108 -20.56 12.03 -6.21
C ARG A 108 -19.21 11.69 -6.84
N HIS A 109 -18.22 11.32 -6.04
CA HIS A 109 -16.89 10.93 -6.51
C HIS A 109 -16.80 9.42 -6.85
N PHE A 110 -17.86 8.66 -6.61
CA PHE A 110 -17.92 7.22 -6.83
C PHE A 110 -19.06 6.85 -7.79
N SER A 111 -18.85 5.74 -8.50
CA SER A 111 -19.91 5.08 -9.27
C SER A 111 -20.02 3.65 -8.75
N GLU A 112 -20.84 3.44 -7.73
CA GLU A 112 -20.89 2.18 -6.97
C GLU A 112 -21.10 0.97 -7.89
N LYS A 113 -22.07 1.05 -8.80
CA LYS A 113 -22.37 -0.03 -9.76
C LYS A 113 -21.14 -0.43 -10.60
N ALA A 114 -20.42 0.55 -11.13
CA ALA A 114 -19.23 0.31 -11.94
C ALA A 114 -18.05 -0.17 -11.09
N MET A 115 -17.84 0.48 -9.95
CA MET A 115 -16.76 0.21 -9.01
C MET A 115 -16.84 -1.20 -8.42
N PHE A 116 -18.05 -1.69 -8.11
CA PHE A 116 -18.28 -3.05 -7.63
C PHE A 116 -18.54 -4.07 -8.74
N ASN A 117 -18.58 -3.68 -10.02
CA ASN A 117 -18.76 -4.61 -11.15
C ASN A 117 -19.96 -5.58 -10.94
N GLY A 118 -21.08 -5.07 -10.43
CA GLY A 118 -22.27 -5.86 -10.11
C GLY A 118 -22.03 -6.99 -9.10
N GLY A 119 -21.10 -6.79 -8.15
CA GLY A 119 -20.74 -7.78 -7.13
C GLY A 119 -19.77 -8.87 -7.62
N LYS A 120 -19.39 -8.87 -8.91
CA LYS A 120 -18.49 -9.89 -9.46
C LYS A 120 -17.04 -9.44 -9.32
N ARG A 121 -16.22 -10.29 -8.68
CA ARG A 121 -14.79 -10.06 -8.54
C ARG A 121 -14.13 -9.90 -9.91
N LYS A 122 -13.36 -8.83 -10.08
CA LYS A 122 -12.59 -8.54 -11.30
C LYS A 122 -11.30 -7.81 -10.94
N VAL A 123 -10.22 -8.14 -11.63
CA VAL A 123 -9.00 -7.32 -11.64
C VAL A 123 -9.09 -6.38 -12.83
N ASP A 124 -8.94 -5.09 -12.57
CA ASP A 124 -9.02 -4.02 -13.55
C ASP A 124 -7.81 -3.09 -13.44
N TYR A 125 -7.60 -2.30 -14.48
CA TYR A 125 -6.50 -1.35 -14.61
C TYR A 125 -7.02 0.05 -14.98
N ILE A 126 -8.30 0.17 -15.34
CA ILE A 126 -8.91 1.41 -15.77
C ILE A 126 -9.78 1.98 -14.65
N PRO A 127 -9.63 3.29 -14.30
CA PRO A 127 -10.48 3.94 -13.33
C PRO A 127 -11.91 4.12 -13.87
N VAL A 128 -12.92 3.89 -13.03
CA VAL A 128 -14.36 3.99 -13.39
C VAL A 128 -15.11 5.06 -12.60
N CYS A 129 -14.42 5.77 -11.70
CA CYS A 129 -14.99 6.86 -10.92
C CYS A 129 -13.98 7.98 -10.63
N GLY A 130 -14.47 9.11 -10.09
CA GLY A 130 -13.66 10.29 -9.84
C GLY A 130 -12.53 10.06 -8.83
N PHE A 131 -12.78 9.29 -7.77
CA PHE A 131 -11.74 8.93 -6.80
C PHE A 131 -10.62 8.13 -7.46
N GLU A 132 -10.96 7.06 -8.18
CA GLU A 132 -9.97 6.21 -8.87
C GLU A 132 -9.20 6.99 -9.94
N ALA A 133 -9.88 7.86 -10.69
CA ALA A 133 -9.23 8.71 -11.67
C ALA A 133 -8.23 9.67 -11.01
N SER A 134 -8.50 10.13 -9.79
CA SER A 134 -7.56 10.94 -9.02
C SER A 134 -6.33 10.14 -8.60
N VAL A 135 -6.51 8.92 -8.09
CA VAL A 135 -5.39 8.05 -7.69
C VAL A 135 -4.54 7.65 -8.89
N HIS A 136 -5.18 7.35 -10.03
CA HIS A 136 -4.54 6.92 -11.27
C HIS A 136 -3.61 7.98 -11.90
N LYS A 137 -3.71 9.25 -11.51
CA LYS A 137 -2.79 10.31 -11.96
C LYS A 137 -1.36 10.08 -11.49
N ILE A 138 -1.17 9.33 -10.41
CA ILE A 138 0.15 9.00 -9.88
C ILE A 138 0.67 7.78 -10.62
N LYS A 139 1.78 7.94 -11.34
CA LYS A 139 2.44 6.83 -12.04
C LYS A 139 2.98 5.84 -11.01
N ALA A 140 2.71 4.56 -11.23
CA ALA A 140 3.32 3.50 -10.44
C ALA A 140 4.85 3.54 -10.58
N PRO A 141 5.62 3.16 -9.54
CA PRO A 141 7.07 3.11 -9.61
C PRO A 141 7.56 2.21 -10.76
N GLY A 142 8.55 2.70 -11.50
CA GLY A 142 9.21 1.93 -12.56
C GLY A 142 10.16 0.85 -11.99
N LYS A 143 10.82 0.13 -12.90
CA LYS A 143 11.91 -0.80 -12.55
C LYS A 143 13.06 -0.02 -11.91
N THR A 144 13.55 -0.51 -10.76
CA THR A 144 14.68 0.11 -10.03
C THR A 144 15.87 -0.82 -9.85
N LEU A 145 15.74 -2.11 -10.18
CA LEU A 145 16.87 -3.04 -10.14
C LEU A 145 17.78 -2.79 -11.35
N ASN A 146 18.95 -2.18 -11.10
CA ASN A 146 20.01 -2.11 -12.09
C ASN A 146 20.50 -3.53 -12.38
N ALA A 147 20.53 -3.93 -13.65
CA ALA A 147 21.26 -5.13 -14.02
C ALA A 147 22.74 -4.87 -13.76
N VAL A 148 23.42 -5.79 -13.10
CA VAL A 148 24.88 -5.90 -13.26
C VAL A 148 25.09 -6.32 -14.71
N ASP A 149 25.56 -5.40 -15.56
CA ASP A 149 26.09 -5.78 -16.87
C ASP A 149 27.14 -6.86 -16.64
N ASP A 150 27.03 -7.97 -17.38
CA ASP A 150 28.04 -9.02 -17.41
C ASP A 150 29.39 -8.36 -17.68
N SER A 151 30.28 -8.43 -16.68
CA SER A 151 31.66 -8.01 -16.82
C SER A 151 32.26 -8.73 -18.04
N VAL A 152 32.62 -7.92 -19.04
CA VAL A 152 33.42 -8.22 -20.22
C VAL A 152 34.25 -9.49 -20.04
N SER A 153 33.95 -10.50 -20.86
CA SER A 153 34.87 -11.61 -21.08
C SER A 153 36.19 -11.05 -21.60
N THR A 154 37.20 -10.99 -20.74
CA THR A 154 38.63 -10.91 -21.12
C THR A 154 39.11 -12.23 -21.67
#